data_AF-A0A6G3XSY0-F1
#
_entry.id   AF-A0A6G3XSY0-F1
#
_cell.length_a   1.000
_cell.length_b   1.000
_cell.length_c   1.000
_cell.angle_alpha   90.00
_cell.angle_beta   90.00
_cell.angle_gamma   90.00
#
_symmetry.space_group_name_H-M   'P 1'
#
loop_
_entity.id
_entity.type
_entity.pdbx_description
1 polymer ?
#
loop_
_entity_poly.entity_id
_entity_poly.type
_entity_poly.pdbx_seq_one_letter_code
_entity_poly.pdbx_strand_id
1 'polypeptide(L)'
;EIAGPLGLDIHFGLVPDQLPHTARISYDAGFRARFPAPDGGTGRSGAGGGGADLSDRVWNNPSPFPSDAGVWSESRRRYAVIPSLGAYASARGLARLQGILAADAV
;
A
#
# COMPACT_ATOMS: atom_id res chain seq x y z
N GLU A 1 11.78 13.87 -7.57
CA GLU A 1 11.28 15.06 -8.31
C GLU A 1 10.36 15.92 -7.45
N ILE A 2 9.33 15.39 -6.80
CA ILE A 2 8.40 16.21 -5.99
C ILE A 2 8.82 16.28 -4.51
N ALA A 3 8.84 15.13 -3.81
CA ALA A 3 9.03 15.11 -2.35
C ALA A 3 10.39 15.64 -1.88
N GLY A 4 11.48 15.25 -2.54
CA GLY A 4 12.85 15.63 -2.18
C GLY A 4 13.07 17.16 -2.17
N PRO A 5 12.82 17.88 -3.28
CA PRO A 5 12.97 19.34 -3.33
C PRO A 5 12.08 20.10 -2.32
N LEU A 6 10.95 19.51 -1.94
CA LEU A 6 10.01 20.09 -0.96
C LEU A 6 10.30 19.69 0.48
N GLY A 7 11.34 18.88 0.73
CA GLY A 7 11.68 18.36 2.05
C GLY A 7 10.54 17.57 2.69
N LEU A 8 9.82 16.80 1.87
CA LEU A 8 8.70 15.97 2.32
C LEU A 8 9.18 14.54 2.62
N ASP A 9 8.76 14.04 3.77
CA ASP A 9 8.96 12.65 4.20
C ASP A 9 7.90 11.75 3.55
N ILE A 10 8.10 11.53 2.25
CA ILE A 10 7.28 10.68 1.38
C ILE A 10 8.22 9.99 0.40
N HIS A 11 8.21 8.66 0.42
CA HIS A 11 9.16 7.83 -0.33
C HIS A 11 8.45 6.69 -1.03
N PHE A 12 8.76 6.49 -2.32
CA PHE A 12 8.49 5.24 -3.03
C PHE A 12 9.83 4.55 -3.23
N GLY A 13 10.05 3.44 -2.54
CA GLY A 13 11.39 2.91 -2.33
C GLY A 13 12.18 3.81 -1.38
N LEU A 14 12.55 3.27 -0.23
CA LEU A 14 13.40 3.93 0.73
C LEU A 14 14.84 3.96 0.21
N VAL A 15 15.54 5.07 0.43
CA VAL A 15 17.01 5.10 0.30
C VAL A 15 17.63 4.59 1.61
N PRO A 16 18.87 4.04 1.59
CA PRO A 16 19.47 3.43 2.78
C PRO A 16 19.43 4.30 4.04
N ASP A 17 19.66 5.61 3.90
CA ASP A 17 19.69 6.56 5.03
C ASP A 17 18.32 6.75 5.70
N GLN A 18 17.22 6.38 5.04
CA GLN A 18 15.86 6.47 5.61
C GLN A 18 15.45 5.21 6.37
N LEU A 19 16.19 4.11 6.25
CA LEU A 19 15.86 2.87 6.96
C LEU A 19 15.81 3.01 8.49
N PRO A 20 16.76 3.69 9.16
CA PRO A 20 16.72 3.84 10.61
C PRO A 20 15.52 4.66 11.11
N HIS A 21 14.95 5.51 10.25
CA HIS A 21 13.81 6.37 10.55
C HIS A 21 12.46 5.73 10.21
N THR A 22 12.47 4.56 9.56
CA THR A 22 11.26 3.88 9.11
C THR A 22 10.73 2.93 10.18
N ALA A 23 9.53 3.23 10.69
CA ALA A 23 8.82 2.36 11.62
C ALA A 23 8.44 1.01 10.97
N ARG A 24 8.41 -0.07 11.78
CA ARG A 24 7.87 -1.36 11.35
C ARG A 24 6.35 -1.31 11.33
N ILE A 25 5.75 -1.64 10.18
CA ILE A 25 4.31 -1.85 10.07
C ILE A 25 3.94 -3.15 10.81
N SER A 26 2.89 -3.09 11.61
CA SER A 26 2.36 -4.23 12.36
C SER A 26 0.84 -4.22 12.34
N TYR A 27 0.25 -5.40 12.51
CA TYR A 27 -1.20 -5.58 12.70
C TYR A 27 -1.46 -5.93 14.16
N ASP A 28 -2.56 -5.41 14.69
CA ASP A 28 -3.03 -5.81 16.02
C ASP A 28 -3.71 -7.19 15.99
N ALA A 29 -3.97 -7.74 17.19
CA ALA A 29 -4.79 -8.92 17.34
C ALA A 29 -6.21 -8.63 16.81
N GLY A 30 -6.68 -9.45 15.86
CA GLY A 30 -8.01 -9.30 15.27
C GLY A 30 -8.09 -8.37 14.06
N PHE A 31 -7.00 -7.73 13.64
CA PHE A 31 -6.97 -6.95 12.38
C PHE A 31 -7.54 -7.74 11.20
N ARG A 32 -7.09 -8.98 11.02
CA ARG A 32 -7.54 -9.87 9.92
C ARG A 32 -9.01 -10.27 10.00
N ALA A 33 -9.58 -10.32 11.20
CA ALA A 33 -11.01 -10.59 11.37
C ALA A 33 -11.86 -9.38 10.96
N ARG A 34 -11.36 -8.16 11.17
CA ARG A 34 -12.00 -6.91 10.73
C ARG A 34 -11.82 -6.63 9.25
N PHE A 35 -10.68 -7.05 8.68
CA PHE A 35 -10.33 -6.87 7.28
C PHE A 35 -10.02 -8.22 6.64
N PRO A 36 -11.05 -9.07 6.41
CA PRO A 36 -10.85 -10.33 5.73
C PRO A 36 -10.29 -10.06 4.32
N ALA A 37 -9.21 -10.75 3.97
CA ALA A 37 -8.75 -10.73 2.58
C ALA A 37 -9.75 -11.52 1.73
N PRO A 38 -10.06 -11.08 0.51
CA PRO A 38 -10.44 -12.01 -0.54
C PRO A 38 -9.27 -12.97 -0.74
N ASP A 39 -9.52 -14.28 -0.62
CA ASP A 39 -8.55 -15.33 -0.90
C ASP A 39 -8.25 -15.27 -2.39
N GLY A 40 -7.21 -14.52 -2.77
CA GLY A 40 -6.92 -14.12 -4.15
C GLY A 40 -7.37 -15.16 -5.18
N GLY A 41 -8.47 -14.87 -5.88
CA GLY A 41 -8.97 -15.62 -7.02
C GLY A 41 -9.20 -17.13 -6.87
N THR A 42 -9.21 -17.72 -5.67
CA THR A 42 -9.51 -19.17 -5.51
C THR A 42 -10.88 -19.45 -4.92
N GLY A 43 -11.72 -18.40 -4.82
CA GLY A 43 -13.15 -18.51 -4.62
C GLY A 43 -13.79 -19.33 -5.74
N ARG A 44 -13.92 -20.62 -5.49
CA ARG A 44 -14.76 -21.60 -6.17
C ARG A 44 -16.01 -20.94 -6.76
N SER A 45 -15.97 -20.62 -8.05
CA SER A 45 -17.16 -20.45 -8.90
C SER A 45 -17.79 -21.83 -9.09
N GLY A 46 -18.36 -22.33 -8.00
CA GLY A 46 -19.00 -23.62 -7.88
C GLY A 46 -20.31 -23.49 -7.11
N ALA A 47 -21.11 -22.49 -7.45
CA ALA A 47 -22.56 -22.49 -7.27
C ALA A 47 -23.12 -21.56 -8.36
N GLY A 48 -23.65 -22.18 -9.41
CA GLY A 48 -23.98 -21.55 -10.67
C GLY A 48 -25.02 -20.43 -10.58
N GLY A 49 -24.68 -19.32 -11.22
CA GLY A 49 -25.57 -18.26 -11.68
C GLY A 49 -24.75 -17.40 -12.61
N GLY A 50 -25.02 -17.48 -13.92
CA GLY A 50 -24.13 -17.04 -14.99
C GLY A 50 -23.65 -15.59 -14.89
N GLY A 51 -22.37 -15.40 -15.23
CA GLY A 51 -21.73 -14.09 -15.36
C GLY A 51 -20.56 -13.92 -14.40
N ALA A 52 -19.46 -14.66 -14.58
CA ALA A 52 -18.18 -14.20 -14.06
C ALA A 52 -17.79 -12.98 -14.90
N ASP A 53 -18.12 -11.81 -14.35
CA ASP A 53 -17.97 -10.50 -14.95
C ASP A 53 -16.47 -10.25 -15.26
N LEU A 54 -16.17 -9.40 -16.24
CA LEU A 54 -14.80 -9.09 -16.69
C LEU A 54 -13.88 -8.69 -15.52
N SER A 55 -14.48 -8.14 -14.48
CA SER A 55 -13.91 -7.84 -13.16
C SER A 55 -13.21 -9.05 -12.50
N ASP A 56 -13.76 -10.26 -12.53
CA ASP A 56 -13.14 -11.45 -11.92
C ASP A 56 -11.93 -11.98 -12.72
N ARG A 57 -11.88 -11.70 -14.04
CA ARG A 57 -10.81 -12.18 -14.93
C ARG A 57 -9.66 -11.19 -15.07
N VAL A 58 -9.95 -9.89 -15.03
CA VAL A 58 -8.99 -8.81 -15.27
C VAL A 58 -8.44 -8.27 -13.95
N TRP A 59 -9.22 -8.29 -12.87
CA TRP A 59 -8.85 -7.69 -11.60
C TRP A 59 -8.32 -8.73 -10.60
N ASN A 60 -7.13 -9.26 -10.88
CA ASN A 60 -6.36 -10.05 -9.92
C ASN A 60 -5.62 -9.15 -8.92
N ASN A 61 -6.35 -8.24 -8.25
CA ASN A 61 -5.71 -7.50 -7.17
C ASN A 61 -5.42 -8.47 -6.02
N PRO A 62 -4.15 -8.63 -5.62
CA PRO A 62 -3.83 -9.42 -4.44
C PRO A 62 -4.54 -8.79 -3.23
N SER A 63 -4.74 -9.58 -2.18
CA SER A 63 -5.22 -9.04 -0.91
C SER A 63 -4.43 -7.78 -0.55
N PRO A 64 -5.10 -6.63 -0.30
CA PRO A 64 -4.41 -5.39 0.04
C PRO A 64 -3.66 -5.51 1.36
N PHE A 65 -4.06 -6.46 2.21
CA PHE A 65 -3.42 -6.77 3.48
C PHE A 65 -2.98 -8.24 3.49
N PRO A 66 -1.69 -8.54 3.33
CA PRO A 66 -1.13 -9.87 3.54
C PRO A 66 -1.51 -10.41 4.92
N SER A 67 -1.46 -11.74 5.10
CA SER A 67 -1.69 -12.37 6.41
C SER A 67 -0.63 -11.96 7.45
N ASP A 68 0.60 -11.72 6.99
CA ASP A 68 1.72 -11.26 7.79
C ASP A 68 2.10 -9.81 7.47
N ALA A 69 2.05 -8.93 8.48
CA ALA A 69 2.53 -7.55 8.37
C ALA A 69 4.06 -7.46 8.14
N GLY A 70 4.81 -8.51 8.47
CA GLY A 70 6.25 -8.61 8.24
C GLY A 70 6.64 -8.35 6.78
N VAL A 71 5.78 -8.70 5.83
CA VAL A 71 5.98 -8.47 4.39
C VAL A 71 6.25 -7.00 4.06
N TRP A 72 5.65 -6.06 4.79
CA TRP A 72 5.87 -4.62 4.62
C TRP A 72 7.26 -4.16 5.06
N SER A 73 7.93 -4.96 5.88
CA SER A 73 9.23 -4.62 6.44
C SER A 73 10.39 -5.37 5.81
N GLU A 74 10.12 -6.27 4.84
CA GLU A 74 11.16 -6.94 4.09
C GLU A 74 12.02 -5.94 3.31
N SER A 75 13.34 -6.08 3.41
CA SER A 75 14.30 -5.19 2.74
C SER A 75 14.01 -5.05 1.24
N ARG A 76 13.75 -6.17 0.54
CA ARG A 76 13.42 -6.15 -0.89
C ARG A 76 12.23 -5.25 -1.22
N ARG A 77 11.24 -5.18 -0.34
CA ARG A 77 10.03 -4.38 -0.53
C ARG A 77 10.25 -2.92 -0.13
N ARG A 78 11.01 -2.69 0.94
CA ARG A 78 11.40 -1.35 1.39
C ARG A 78 12.15 -0.56 0.32
N TYR A 79 13.00 -1.23 -0.45
CA TYR A 79 13.76 -0.60 -1.55
C TYR A 79 12.98 -0.55 -2.88
N ALA A 80 11.89 -1.30 -3.02
CA ALA A 80 11.15 -1.36 -4.28
C ALA A 80 10.33 -0.09 -4.51
N VAL A 81 10.35 0.39 -5.75
CA VAL A 81 9.46 1.47 -6.20
C VAL A 81 8.14 0.83 -6.66
N ILE A 82 7.14 0.82 -5.76
CA ILE A 82 5.79 0.33 -6.06
C ILE A 82 4.79 1.47 -5.83
N PRO A 83 4.50 2.30 -6.86
CA PRO A 83 3.69 3.51 -6.68
C PRO A 83 2.27 3.27 -6.18
N SER A 84 1.68 2.12 -6.49
CA SER A 84 0.29 1.80 -6.14
C SER A 84 0.08 1.38 -4.68
N LEU A 85 1.12 0.94 -3.95
CA LEU A 85 0.97 0.35 -2.61
C LEU A 85 2.26 0.41 -1.75
N GLY A 86 3.24 1.22 -2.15
CA GLY A 86 4.60 1.19 -1.60
C GLY A 86 5.10 2.53 -1.06
N ALA A 87 4.19 3.47 -0.79
CA ALA A 87 4.57 4.73 -0.16
C ALA A 87 4.93 4.49 1.32
N TYR A 88 6.14 4.89 1.70
CA TYR A 88 6.53 5.11 3.09
C TYR A 88 6.46 6.61 3.34
N ALA A 89 5.59 7.03 4.24
CA ALA A 89 5.38 8.44 4.52
C ALA A 89 4.90 8.67 5.94
N SER A 90 5.20 9.85 6.48
CA SER A 90 4.52 10.35 7.67
C SER A 90 3.20 11.05 7.30
N ALA A 91 2.25 11.04 8.23
CA ALA A 91 1.00 11.79 8.09
C ALA A 91 1.26 13.29 7.85
N ARG A 92 2.31 13.85 8.50
CA ARG A 92 2.74 15.23 8.30
C ARG A 92 3.26 15.46 6.87
N GLY A 93 4.07 14.55 6.34
CA GLY A 93 4.54 14.62 4.96
C GLY A 93 3.38 14.67 3.97
N LEU A 94 2.44 13.74 4.10
CA LEU A 94 1.23 13.69 3.25
C LEU A 94 0.37 14.95 3.37
N ALA A 95 0.12 15.44 4.58
CA ALA A 95 -0.66 16.66 4.79
C ALA A 95 -0.01 17.89 4.16
N ARG A 96 1.32 18.02 4.25
CA ARG A 96 2.06 19.11 3.60
C ARG A 96 1.99 19.02 2.08
N LEU A 97 2.13 17.82 1.51
CA LEU A 97 1.98 17.62 0.06
C LEU A 97 0.60 18.07 -0.41
N GLN A 98 -0.47 17.62 0.27
CA GLN A 98 -1.83 18.00 -0.08
C GLN A 98 -2.06 19.51 0.05
N GLY A 99 -1.52 20.15 1.09
CA GLY A 99 -1.60 21.60 1.26
C GLY A 99 -0.91 22.39 0.14
N ILE A 100 0.27 21.93 -0.32
CA ILE A 100 0.99 22.54 -1.44
C ILE A 100 0.17 22.42 -2.73
N LEU A 101 -0.32 21.22 -3.03
CA LEU A 101 -1.13 20.97 -4.24
C LEU A 101 -2.43 21.78 -4.23
N ALA A 102 -3.09 21.89 -3.08
CA ALA A 102 -4.32 22.66 -2.95
C ALA A 102 -4.08 24.17 -3.13
N ALA A 103 -2.94 24.69 -2.70
CA ALA A 103 -2.58 26.09 -2.89
C ALA A 103 -2.24 26.44 -4.34
N ASP A 104 -1.70 25.49 -5.11
CA ASP A 104 -1.36 25.65 -6.54
C ASP A 104 -2.58 25.51 -7.46
N ALA A 105 -3.67 24.91 -6.97
CA ALA A 105 -4.90 24.67 -7.74
C ALA A 105 -5.80 25.92 -7.91
N VAL A 106 -5.35 27.10 -7.46
CA VAL A 106 -6.09 28.37 -7.45
C VAL A 106 -5.44 29.38 -8.38
#